data_AF-A0AAJ2UGW1-F1
#
_entry.id   AF-A0AAJ2UGW1-F1
#
_cell.length_a   1.000
_cell.length_b   1.000
_cell.length_c   1.000
_cell.angle_alpha   90.00
_cell.angle_beta   90.00
_cell.angle_gamma   90.00
#
_symmetry.space_group_name_H-M   'P 1'
#
loop_
_entity.id
_entity.type
_entity.pdbx_description
1 polymer ?
#
loop_
_entity_poly.entity_id
_entity_poly.type
_entity_poly.pdbx_seq_one_letter_code
_entity_poly.pdbx_strand_id
1 'polypeptide(L)'
;MEGEPTLNIFQKMIYSLIKPEQVFKYIRREPFSLTFLYFLFINLIPTLIRIVLVLLNIPSQPNESIGSILSGYVLTILLAFLIAGIFHLFAKVFGGEASYDGTYKAYCYGFTPSVLVGWIKYIGILGVVYGIYVFIRGISFIHAIPGGKAFLVWFLPMAILALIILALIALVGVAIISYLAGLYSSNPYMQETIQTTGYFLKIIK
;
A
#
# COMPACT_ATOMS: atom_id res chain seq x y z
N MET A 1 10.00 25.87 -30.64
CA MET A 1 10.12 24.85 -29.58
C MET A 1 9.34 23.65 -30.05
N GLU A 2 9.99 22.68 -30.69
CA GLU A 2 9.32 21.44 -31.11
C GLU A 2 8.77 20.75 -29.87
N GLY A 3 7.45 20.56 -29.85
CA GLY A 3 6.76 19.94 -28.72
C GLY A 3 7.24 18.50 -28.57
N GLU A 4 7.93 18.19 -27.47
CA GLU A 4 8.16 16.79 -27.12
C GLU A 4 6.80 16.07 -27.10
N PRO A 5 6.70 14.88 -27.71
CA PRO A 5 5.42 14.19 -27.86
C PRO A 5 4.82 13.90 -26.48
N THR A 6 3.63 14.45 -26.22
CA THR A 6 2.85 14.10 -25.03
C THR A 6 2.40 12.65 -25.16
N LEU A 7 2.81 11.80 -24.22
CA LEU A 7 2.39 10.41 -24.22
C LEU A 7 0.87 10.34 -23.98
N ASN A 8 0.17 9.56 -24.80
CA ASN A 8 -1.22 9.23 -24.51
C ASN A 8 -1.32 8.28 -23.30
N ILE A 9 -2.54 8.07 -22.80
CA ILE A 9 -2.75 7.29 -21.56
C ILE A 9 -2.23 5.85 -21.65
N PHE A 10 -2.41 5.20 -22.80
CA PHE A 10 -1.93 3.83 -23.04
C PHE A 10 -0.41 3.77 -23.12
N GLN A 11 0.21 4.74 -23.79
CA GLN A 11 1.65 4.88 -23.84
C GLN A 11 2.22 5.08 -22.43
N LYS A 12 1.60 5.92 -21.59
CA LYS A 12 2.02 6.08 -20.19
C LYS A 12 2.00 4.75 -19.43
N MET A 13 0.95 3.95 -19.61
CA MET A 13 0.86 2.61 -19.00
C MET A 13 1.99 1.69 -19.48
N ILE A 14 2.17 1.57 -20.79
CA ILE A 14 3.19 0.70 -21.39
C ILE A 14 4.60 1.16 -21.01
N TYR A 15 4.87 2.46 -21.05
CA TYR A 15 6.17 3.01 -20.68
C TYR A 15 6.45 2.84 -19.18
N SER A 16 5.44 2.94 -18.32
CA SER A 16 5.61 2.62 -16.89
C SER A 16 5.98 1.15 -16.66
N LEU A 17 5.55 0.24 -17.55
CA LEU A 17 5.87 -1.19 -17.48
C LEU A 17 7.23 -1.56 -18.11
N ILE A 18 7.64 -0.88 -19.19
CA ILE A 18 8.79 -1.31 -20.00
C ILE A 18 9.98 -0.35 -19.85
N LYS A 19 9.73 0.96 -19.74
CA LYS A 19 10.76 2.02 -19.76
C LYS A 19 10.48 3.10 -18.71
N PRO A 20 10.59 2.76 -17.42
CA PRO A 20 10.13 3.63 -16.33
C PRO A 20 10.86 4.97 -16.30
N GLU A 21 12.16 5.02 -16.59
CA GLU A 21 12.90 6.29 -16.62
C GLU A 21 12.40 7.25 -17.72
N GLN A 22 12.00 6.69 -18.87
CA GLN A 22 11.46 7.49 -19.96
C GLN A 22 10.11 8.07 -19.57
N VAL A 23 9.22 7.30 -18.93
CA VAL A 23 7.92 7.85 -18.50
C VAL A 23 8.12 9.04 -17.55
N PHE A 24 9.05 8.92 -16.59
CA PHE A 24 9.34 9.99 -15.64
C PHE A 24 9.92 11.25 -16.30
N LYS A 25 10.66 11.12 -17.40
CA LYS A 25 11.13 12.27 -18.19
C LYS A 25 9.96 13.08 -18.78
N TYR A 26 8.98 12.39 -19.37
CA TYR A 26 7.82 13.04 -20.01
C TYR A 26 6.86 13.65 -18.98
N ILE A 27 6.50 12.88 -17.94
CA ILE A 27 5.46 13.30 -16.97
C ILE A 27 5.95 14.34 -15.97
N ARG A 28 7.27 14.53 -15.81
CA ARG A 28 7.82 15.52 -14.87
C ARG A 28 7.25 16.91 -15.10
N ARG A 29 7.02 17.28 -16.38
CA ARG A 29 6.50 18.59 -16.80
C ARG A 29 4.97 18.65 -16.91
N GLU A 30 4.26 17.54 -16.71
CA GLU A 30 2.80 17.54 -16.83
C GLU A 30 2.14 18.29 -15.67
N PRO A 31 0.99 18.95 -15.89
CA PRO A 31 0.21 19.49 -14.79
C PRO A 31 -0.34 18.37 -13.90
N PHE A 32 -0.55 18.70 -12.62
CA PHE A 32 -1.12 17.80 -11.61
C PHE A 32 -2.43 17.14 -12.08
N SER A 33 -3.30 17.91 -12.75
CA SER A 33 -4.60 17.43 -13.23
C SER A 33 -4.49 16.23 -14.17
N LEU A 34 -3.50 16.19 -15.07
CA LEU A 34 -3.30 15.04 -15.95
C LEU A 34 -2.84 13.80 -15.20
N THR A 35 -2.02 13.97 -14.16
CA THR A 35 -1.58 12.86 -13.29
C THR A 35 -2.76 12.32 -12.48
N PHE A 36 -3.61 13.21 -11.96
CA PHE A 36 -4.82 12.84 -11.25
C PHE A 36 -5.80 12.08 -12.15
N LEU A 37 -6.09 12.60 -13.34
CA LEU A 37 -6.96 11.93 -14.32
C LEU A 37 -6.40 10.57 -14.75
N TYR A 38 -5.09 10.47 -14.94
CA TYR A 38 -4.42 9.19 -15.18
C TYR A 38 -4.67 8.21 -14.03
N PHE A 39 -4.52 8.67 -12.78
CA PHE A 39 -4.74 7.84 -11.60
C PHE A 39 -6.19 7.35 -11.48
N LEU A 40 -7.18 8.20 -11.79
CA LEU A 40 -8.58 7.78 -11.85
C LEU A 40 -8.79 6.69 -12.89
N PHE A 41 -8.30 6.91 -14.10
CA PHE A 41 -8.46 5.98 -15.21
C PHE A 41 -7.78 4.63 -14.96
N ILE A 42 -6.55 4.63 -14.46
CA ILE A 42 -5.80 3.37 -14.26
C ILE A 42 -6.46 2.51 -13.18
N ASN A 43 -7.02 3.11 -12.13
CA ASN A 43 -7.73 2.39 -11.06
C ASN A 43 -9.15 1.98 -11.48
N LEU A 44 -9.71 2.58 -12.52
CA LEU A 44 -11.00 2.17 -13.06
C LEU A 44 -10.94 0.75 -13.63
N ILE A 45 -9.83 0.38 -14.26
CA ILE A 45 -9.64 -0.94 -14.88
C ILE A 45 -9.87 -2.10 -13.88
N PRO A 46 -9.11 -2.23 -12.77
CA PRO A 46 -9.34 -3.31 -11.81
C PRO A 46 -10.70 -3.17 -11.11
N THR A 47 -11.23 -1.96 -10.96
CA THR A 47 -12.56 -1.73 -10.37
C THR A 47 -13.66 -2.35 -11.24
N LEU A 48 -13.62 -2.10 -12.56
CA LEU A 48 -14.58 -2.68 -13.51
C LEU A 48 -14.45 -4.20 -13.59
N ILE A 49 -13.23 -4.73 -13.61
CA ILE A 49 -12.99 -6.18 -13.58
C ILE A 49 -13.63 -6.80 -12.34
N ARG A 50 -13.42 -6.23 -11.15
CA ARG A 50 -14.01 -6.74 -9.90
C ARG A 50 -15.54 -6.70 -9.90
N ILE A 51 -16.14 -5.64 -10.46
CA ILE A 51 -17.60 -5.56 -10.61
C ILE A 51 -18.10 -6.69 -11.51
N VAL A 52 -17.46 -6.92 -12.66
CA VAL A 52 -17.81 -8.02 -13.57
C VAL A 52 -17.68 -9.37 -12.85
N LEU A 53 -16.60 -9.60 -12.10
CA LEU A 53 -16.40 -10.83 -11.34
C LEU A 53 -17.51 -11.08 -10.30
N VAL A 54 -17.93 -10.04 -9.57
CA VAL A 54 -19.06 -10.14 -8.64
C VAL A 54 -20.36 -10.46 -9.36
N LEU A 55 -20.64 -9.84 -10.52
CA LEU A 55 -21.82 -10.13 -11.32
C LEU A 55 -21.84 -11.57 -11.86
N LEU A 56 -20.67 -12.17 -12.09
CA LEU A 56 -20.51 -13.57 -12.48
C LEU A 56 -20.51 -14.54 -11.30
N ASN A 57 -20.72 -14.05 -10.06
CA ASN A 57 -20.66 -14.83 -8.83
C ASN A 57 -19.29 -15.49 -8.58
N ILE A 58 -18.21 -14.82 -9.01
CA ILE A 58 -16.82 -15.23 -8.78
C ILE A 58 -16.12 -14.14 -7.95
N PRO A 59 -16.52 -13.91 -6.68
CA PRO A 59 -15.91 -12.87 -5.87
C PRO A 59 -14.42 -13.16 -5.63
N SER A 60 -13.61 -12.11 -5.69
CA SER A 60 -12.16 -12.20 -5.46
C SER A 60 -11.80 -12.19 -3.98
N GLN A 61 -12.73 -11.75 -3.12
CA GLN A 61 -12.57 -11.64 -1.68
C GLN A 61 -13.86 -12.07 -0.95
N PRO A 62 -13.77 -12.55 0.31
CA PRO A 62 -14.94 -12.79 1.15
C PRO A 62 -15.79 -11.51 1.31
N ASN A 63 -17.11 -11.64 1.21
CA ASN A 63 -18.08 -10.53 1.39
C ASN A 63 -17.90 -9.37 0.39
N GLU A 64 -17.28 -9.62 -0.76
CA GLU A 64 -17.16 -8.62 -1.83
C GLU A 64 -18.54 -8.30 -2.43
N SER A 65 -18.86 -7.01 -2.55
CA SER A 65 -20.11 -6.51 -3.12
C SER A 65 -19.81 -5.31 -4.00
N ILE A 66 -20.75 -4.93 -4.87
CA ILE A 66 -20.61 -3.73 -5.70
C ILE A 66 -20.41 -2.49 -4.80
N GLY A 67 -21.16 -2.39 -3.69
CA GLY A 67 -21.02 -1.31 -2.73
C GLY A 67 -19.63 -1.23 -2.10
N SER A 68 -19.07 -2.37 -1.67
CA SER A 68 -17.71 -2.38 -1.10
C SER A 68 -16.64 -2.05 -2.14
N ILE A 69 -16.79 -2.50 -3.41
CA ILE A 69 -15.88 -2.15 -4.50
C ILE A 69 -15.89 -0.64 -4.77
N LEU A 70 -17.06 -0.01 -4.88
CA LEU A 70 -17.17 1.43 -5.15
C LEU A 70 -16.63 2.27 -3.98
N SER A 71 -16.92 1.87 -2.74
CA SER A 71 -16.34 2.53 -1.56
C SER A 71 -14.82 2.41 -1.54
N GLY A 72 -14.27 1.26 -1.92
CA GLY A 72 -12.83 1.03 -2.02
C GLY A 72 -12.17 1.88 -3.10
N TYR A 73 -12.84 2.10 -4.24
CA TYR A 73 -12.35 2.99 -5.29
C TYR A 73 -12.24 4.45 -4.80
N VAL A 74 -13.29 4.96 -4.15
CA VAL A 74 -13.28 6.31 -3.55
C VAL A 74 -12.17 6.43 -2.50
N LEU A 75 -12.08 5.44 -1.60
CA LEU A 75 -11.05 5.42 -0.56
C LEU A 75 -9.64 5.39 -1.15
N THR A 76 -9.42 4.62 -2.22
CA THR A 76 -8.13 4.55 -2.93
C THR A 76 -7.72 5.92 -3.46
N ILE A 77 -8.66 6.68 -4.02
CA ILE A 77 -8.41 8.04 -4.51
C ILE A 77 -8.03 8.97 -3.37
N LEU A 78 -8.76 8.94 -2.26
CA LEU A 78 -8.49 9.80 -1.10
C LEU A 78 -7.14 9.45 -0.46
N LEU A 79 -6.87 8.15 -0.25
CA LEU A 79 -5.64 7.67 0.36
C LEU A 79 -4.41 7.91 -0.50
N ALA A 80 -4.54 7.98 -1.84
CA ALA A 80 -3.42 8.30 -2.71
C ALA A 80 -2.76 9.65 -2.36
N PHE A 81 -3.56 10.65 -1.98
CA PHE A 81 -3.02 11.95 -1.55
C PHE A 81 -2.27 11.84 -0.23
N LEU A 82 -2.85 11.13 0.75
CA LEU A 82 -2.23 10.93 2.06
C LEU A 82 -0.91 10.16 1.93
N ILE A 83 -0.90 9.07 1.17
CA ILE A 83 0.27 8.22 0.96
C ILE A 83 1.36 8.99 0.20
N ALA A 84 1.02 9.73 -0.85
CA ALA A 84 1.96 10.60 -1.54
C ALA A 84 2.51 11.69 -0.61
N GLY A 85 1.69 12.22 0.31
CA GLY A 85 2.11 13.19 1.32
C GLY A 85 3.14 12.62 2.30
N ILE A 86 2.92 11.38 2.77
CA ILE A 86 3.89 10.66 3.59
C ILE A 86 5.20 10.50 2.81
N PHE A 87 5.17 9.96 1.60
CA PHE A 87 6.37 9.82 0.79
C PHE A 87 7.04 11.17 0.49
N HIS A 88 6.27 12.25 0.36
CA HIS A 88 6.80 13.58 0.12
C HIS A 88 7.57 14.08 1.34
N LEU A 89 7.04 13.90 2.55
CA LEU A 89 7.73 14.23 3.79
C LEU A 89 9.09 13.52 3.86
N PHE A 90 9.13 12.22 3.62
CA PHE A 90 10.39 11.47 3.64
C PHE A 90 11.32 11.89 2.50
N ALA A 91 10.82 12.16 1.30
CA ALA A 91 11.62 12.68 0.20
C ALA A 91 12.29 14.01 0.59
N LYS A 92 11.57 14.92 1.25
CA LYS A 92 12.11 16.19 1.77
C LYS A 92 13.18 15.97 2.84
N VAL A 93 12.97 15.04 3.78
CA VAL A 93 13.97 14.67 4.81
C VAL A 93 15.28 14.21 4.17
N PHE A 94 15.21 13.50 3.04
CA PHE A 94 16.39 13.02 2.32
C PHE A 94 17.01 14.02 1.33
N GLY A 95 16.51 15.26 1.31
CA GLY A 95 17.02 16.34 0.45
C GLY A 95 16.37 16.40 -0.93
N GLY A 96 15.19 15.80 -1.11
CA GLY A 96 14.45 15.85 -2.37
C GLY A 96 14.06 17.26 -2.78
N GLU A 97 14.33 17.60 -4.05
CA GLU A 97 14.16 18.95 -4.59
C GLU A 97 12.75 19.21 -5.13
N ALA A 98 12.02 18.16 -5.53
CA ALA A 98 10.73 18.32 -6.18
C ALA A 98 9.61 18.67 -5.19
N SER A 99 8.56 19.28 -5.72
CA SER A 99 7.33 19.59 -4.97
C SER A 99 6.48 18.32 -4.75
N TYR A 100 5.39 18.47 -3.99
CA TYR A 100 4.42 17.41 -3.75
C TYR A 100 3.88 16.79 -5.05
N ASP A 101 3.63 17.60 -6.08
CA ASP A 101 3.20 17.13 -7.41
C ASP A 101 4.19 16.10 -8.01
N GLY A 102 5.49 16.32 -7.82
CA GLY A 102 6.53 15.37 -8.21
C GLY A 102 6.42 14.03 -7.48
N THR A 103 6.14 14.04 -6.17
CA THR A 103 5.91 12.80 -5.41
C THR A 103 4.62 12.11 -5.83
N TYR A 104 3.55 12.87 -6.06
CA TYR A 104 2.27 12.32 -6.50
C TYR A 104 2.39 11.64 -7.87
N LYS A 105 3.14 12.24 -8.81
CA LYS A 105 3.53 11.59 -10.07
C LYS A 105 4.31 10.30 -9.84
N ALA A 106 5.35 10.34 -9.01
CA ALA A 106 6.12 9.14 -8.70
C ALA A 106 5.23 8.02 -8.14
N TYR A 107 4.26 8.36 -7.29
CA TYR A 107 3.28 7.42 -6.75
C TYR A 107 2.34 6.85 -7.83
N CYS A 108 1.62 7.71 -8.55
CA CYS A 108 0.60 7.29 -9.51
C CYS A 108 1.15 6.45 -10.65
N TYR A 109 2.31 6.85 -11.20
CA TYR A 109 2.96 6.13 -12.30
C TYR A 109 3.87 5.00 -11.81
N GLY A 110 4.41 5.12 -10.59
CA GLY A 110 5.23 4.10 -9.95
C GLY A 110 4.48 2.80 -9.69
N PHE A 111 3.27 2.91 -9.16
CA PHE A 111 2.44 1.76 -8.82
C PHE A 111 1.55 1.26 -9.96
N THR A 112 1.64 1.84 -11.16
CA THR A 112 0.94 1.35 -12.37
C THR A 112 1.12 -0.15 -12.61
N PRO A 113 2.33 -0.73 -12.50
CA PRO A 113 2.49 -2.18 -12.68
C PRO A 113 1.69 -3.00 -11.68
N SER A 114 1.60 -2.53 -10.43
CA SER A 114 0.83 -3.19 -9.38
C SER A 114 -0.67 -3.09 -9.66
N VAL A 115 -1.15 -1.96 -10.18
CA VAL A 115 -2.57 -1.79 -10.55
C VAL A 115 -2.96 -2.71 -11.71
N LEU A 116 -2.08 -2.83 -12.72
CA LEU A 116 -2.38 -3.59 -13.94
C LEU A 116 -2.20 -5.09 -13.82
N VAL A 117 -1.21 -5.54 -13.04
CA VAL A 117 -0.83 -6.95 -12.94
C VAL A 117 -1.16 -7.53 -11.56
N GLY A 118 -1.32 -6.68 -10.53
CA GLY A 118 -1.49 -7.10 -9.14
C GLY A 118 -2.76 -7.87 -8.82
N TRP A 119 -3.80 -7.75 -9.64
CA TRP A 119 -5.05 -8.49 -9.47
C TRP A 119 -4.96 -9.97 -9.87
N ILE A 120 -3.92 -10.36 -10.61
CA ILE A 120 -3.75 -11.75 -11.06
C ILE A 120 -3.24 -12.59 -9.89
N LYS A 121 -3.97 -13.66 -9.53
CA LYS A 121 -3.56 -14.58 -8.45
C LYS A 121 -2.17 -15.16 -8.73
N TYR A 122 -1.32 -15.24 -7.70
CA TYR A 122 0.08 -15.68 -7.73
C TYR A 122 1.06 -14.79 -8.53
N ILE A 123 0.65 -14.25 -9.68
CA ILE A 123 1.50 -13.37 -10.52
C ILE A 123 1.53 -11.93 -9.99
N GLY A 124 0.46 -11.51 -9.29
CA GLY A 124 0.30 -10.14 -8.83
C GLY A 124 1.43 -9.63 -7.92
N ILE A 125 2.11 -10.54 -7.21
CA ILE A 125 3.29 -10.20 -6.42
C ILE A 125 4.42 -9.60 -7.27
N LEU A 126 4.59 -10.05 -8.52
CA LEU A 126 5.57 -9.49 -9.44
C LEU A 126 5.20 -8.06 -9.82
N GLY A 127 3.91 -7.77 -10.01
CA GLY A 127 3.41 -6.41 -10.24
C GLY A 127 3.66 -5.49 -9.05
N VAL A 128 3.55 -5.99 -7.82
CA VAL A 128 3.88 -5.24 -6.60
C VAL A 128 5.37 -4.94 -6.51
N VAL A 129 6.21 -5.98 -6.62
CA VAL A 129 7.67 -5.83 -6.53
C VAL A 129 8.20 -4.90 -7.63
N TYR A 130 7.73 -5.08 -8.86
CA TYR A 130 8.13 -4.21 -9.95
C TYR A 130 7.59 -2.78 -9.79
N GLY A 131 6.36 -2.61 -9.29
CA GLY A 131 5.83 -1.28 -8.98
C GLY A 131 6.63 -0.53 -7.93
N ILE A 132 7.12 -1.22 -6.90
CA ILE A 132 8.04 -0.64 -5.89
C ILE A 132 9.33 -0.17 -6.57
N TYR A 133 9.91 -0.99 -7.45
CA TYR A 133 11.09 -0.60 -8.22
C TYR A 133 10.84 0.67 -9.06
N VAL A 134 9.74 0.71 -9.82
CA VAL A 134 9.39 1.87 -10.65
C VAL A 134 9.15 3.11 -9.79
N PHE A 135 8.45 2.98 -8.65
CA PHE A 135 8.26 4.06 -7.68
C PHE A 135 9.60 4.62 -7.18
N ILE A 136 10.53 3.76 -6.76
CA ILE A 136 11.86 4.17 -6.28
C ILE A 136 12.64 4.90 -7.38
N ARG A 137 12.61 4.40 -8.63
CA ARG A 137 13.21 5.10 -9.78
C ARG A 137 12.56 6.46 -10.01
N GLY A 138 11.23 6.54 -9.91
CA GLY A 138 10.46 7.78 -10.03
C GLY A 138 10.85 8.82 -9.00
N ILE A 139 10.94 8.43 -7.72
CA ILE A 139 11.42 9.30 -6.64
C ILE A 139 12.85 9.74 -6.91
N SER A 140 13.77 8.81 -7.19
CA SER A 140 15.18 9.14 -7.44
C SER A 140 15.33 10.15 -8.58
N PHE A 141 14.61 9.94 -9.69
CA PHE A 141 14.69 10.79 -10.87
C PHE A 141 14.03 12.15 -10.67
N ILE A 142 12.81 12.20 -10.12
CA ILE A 142 12.04 13.44 -9.98
C ILE A 142 12.62 14.31 -8.87
N HIS A 143 12.98 13.71 -7.72
CA HIS A 143 13.54 14.43 -6.56
C HIS A 143 15.05 14.65 -6.63
N ALA A 144 15.72 14.16 -7.68
CA ALA A 144 17.16 14.26 -7.87
C ALA A 144 17.99 13.71 -6.69
N ILE A 145 17.49 12.66 -6.03
CA ILE A 145 18.19 11.99 -4.92
C ILE A 145 18.77 10.64 -5.36
N PRO A 146 19.92 10.21 -4.78
CA PRO A 146 20.48 8.88 -5.04
C PRO A 146 19.48 7.75 -4.77
N GLY A 147 19.56 6.67 -5.55
CA GLY A 147 18.64 5.53 -5.45
C GLY A 147 18.56 4.90 -4.04
N GLY A 148 19.66 4.88 -3.29
CA GLY A 148 19.66 4.42 -1.90
C GLY A 148 18.80 5.29 -0.97
N LYS A 149 18.82 6.61 -1.15
CA LYS A 149 17.92 7.53 -0.41
C LYS A 149 16.47 7.37 -0.88
N ALA A 150 16.25 7.22 -2.19
CA ALA A 150 14.91 6.97 -2.73
C ALA A 150 14.30 5.64 -2.22
N PHE A 151 15.11 4.61 -2.02
CA PHE A 151 14.68 3.38 -1.36
C PHE A 151 14.23 3.65 0.09
N LEU A 152 14.98 4.45 0.85
CA LEU A 152 14.61 4.82 2.22
C LEU A 152 13.30 5.63 2.30
N VAL A 153 13.01 6.44 1.28
CA VAL A 153 11.71 7.14 1.16
C VAL A 153 10.55 6.16 1.13
N TRP A 154 10.69 5.02 0.45
CA TRP A 154 9.67 3.97 0.43
C TRP A 154 9.70 3.11 1.69
N PHE A 155 10.89 2.69 2.11
CA PHE A 155 11.07 1.69 3.17
C PHE A 155 10.74 2.20 4.57
N LEU A 156 11.18 3.42 4.93
CA LEU A 156 11.00 3.92 6.29
C LEU A 156 9.54 4.10 6.71
N PRO A 157 8.63 4.70 5.90
CA PRO A 157 7.22 4.75 6.24
C PRO A 157 6.62 3.37 6.53
N MET A 158 6.98 2.37 5.71
CA MET A 158 6.48 1.00 5.86
C MET A 158 7.06 0.33 7.10
N ALA A 159 8.34 0.53 7.39
CA ALA A 159 8.98 0.00 8.59
C ALA A 159 8.38 0.61 9.87
N ILE A 160 8.15 1.93 9.89
CA ILE A 160 7.51 2.62 11.02
C ILE A 160 6.08 2.10 11.22
N LEU A 161 5.30 1.98 10.14
CA LEU A 161 3.95 1.42 10.21
C LEU A 161 3.94 -0.01 10.75
N ALA A 162 4.87 -0.87 10.29
CA ALA A 162 5.02 -2.24 10.78
C ALA A 162 5.34 -2.28 12.28
N LEU A 163 6.25 -1.42 12.76
CA LEU A 163 6.58 -1.32 14.18
C LEU A 163 5.38 -0.88 15.04
N ILE A 164 4.60 0.09 14.55
CA ILE A 164 3.38 0.54 15.23
C ILE A 164 2.37 -0.62 15.33
N ILE A 165 2.15 -1.36 14.24
CA ILE A 165 1.23 -2.51 14.23
C ILE A 165 1.70 -3.59 15.21
N LEU A 166 3.00 -3.93 15.21
CA LEU A 166 3.56 -4.91 16.15
C LEU A 166 3.38 -4.48 17.61
N ALA A 167 3.61 -3.20 17.91
CA ALA A 167 3.39 -2.65 19.25
C ALA A 167 1.93 -2.71 19.67
N LEU A 168 0.99 -2.42 18.77
CA LEU A 168 -0.45 -2.52 19.04
C LEU A 168 -0.88 -3.97 19.28
N ILE A 169 -0.38 -4.92 18.49
CA ILE A 169 -0.66 -6.36 18.68
C ILE A 169 -0.16 -6.81 20.05
N ALA A 170 1.07 -6.42 20.43
CA ALA A 170 1.62 -6.74 21.75
C ALA A 170 0.77 -6.13 22.89
N LEU A 171 0.36 -4.87 22.75
CA LEU A 171 -0.47 -4.19 23.75
C LEU A 171 -1.84 -4.88 23.92
N VAL A 172 -2.52 -5.20 22.82
CA VAL A 172 -3.80 -5.91 22.84
C VAL A 172 -3.61 -7.31 23.43
N GLY A 173 -2.53 -8.01 23.09
CA GLY A 173 -2.20 -9.32 23.66
C GLY A 173 -2.04 -9.26 25.19
N VAL A 174 -1.29 -8.28 25.69
CA VAL A 174 -1.13 -8.06 27.14
C VAL A 174 -2.47 -7.72 27.80
N ALA A 175 -3.30 -6.89 27.18
CA ALA A 175 -4.62 -6.54 27.70
C ALA A 175 -5.54 -7.76 27.80
N ILE A 176 -5.56 -8.62 26.77
CA ILE A 176 -6.35 -9.87 26.77
C ILE A 176 -5.84 -10.81 27.86
N ILE A 177 -4.52 -11.04 27.96
CA ILE A 177 -3.94 -11.91 28.99
C ILE A 177 -4.29 -11.40 30.39
N SER A 178 -4.17 -10.10 30.61
CA SER A 178 -4.47 -9.47 31.91
C SER A 178 -5.95 -9.59 32.26
N TYR A 179 -6.84 -9.39 31.29
CA TYR A 179 -8.28 -9.57 31.45
C TYR A 179 -8.64 -11.02 31.82
N LEU A 180 -8.09 -12.00 31.09
CA LEU A 180 -8.32 -13.42 31.37
C LEU A 180 -7.75 -13.85 32.73
N ALA A 181 -6.56 -13.36 33.10
CA ALA A 181 -5.98 -13.60 34.41
C ALA A 181 -6.83 -12.99 35.54
N GLY A 182 -7.40 -11.81 35.31
CA GLY A 182 -8.37 -11.18 36.21
C GLY A 182 -9.60 -12.07 36.43
N LEU A 183 -10.27 -12.48 35.34
CA LEU A 183 -11.42 -13.39 35.40
C LEU A 183 -11.09 -14.68 36.16
N TYR A 184 -9.91 -15.25 35.90
CA TYR A 184 -9.43 -16.43 36.58
C TYR A 184 -9.22 -16.22 38.09
N SER A 185 -8.58 -15.12 38.48
CA SER A 185 -8.34 -14.79 39.90
C SER A 185 -9.64 -14.52 40.67
N SER A 186 -10.66 -13.98 39.99
CA SER A 186 -11.94 -13.63 40.61
C SER A 186 -12.96 -14.78 40.67
N ASN A 187 -12.71 -15.94 40.05
CA ASN A 187 -13.65 -17.04 39.98
C ASN A 187 -13.30 -18.16 40.99
N PRO A 188 -14.05 -18.30 42.11
CA PRO A 188 -13.76 -19.28 43.15
C PRO A 188 -13.78 -20.73 42.65
N TYR A 189 -14.69 -21.06 41.73
CA TYR A 189 -14.79 -22.40 41.14
C TYR A 189 -13.53 -22.77 40.34
N MET A 190 -12.97 -21.82 39.61
CA MET A 190 -11.72 -22.02 38.85
C MET A 190 -10.50 -22.20 39.76
N GLN A 191 -10.48 -21.49 40.90
CA GLN A 191 -9.44 -21.66 41.93
C GLN A 191 -9.53 -23.05 42.59
N GLU A 192 -10.74 -23.47 42.99
CA GLU A 192 -11.00 -24.76 43.61
C GLU A 192 -10.68 -25.94 42.68
N THR A 193 -11.03 -25.84 41.40
CA THR A 193 -10.76 -26.87 40.39
C THR A 193 -9.26 -27.17 40.26
N ILE A 194 -8.39 -26.15 40.32
CA ILE A 194 -6.94 -26.34 40.20
C ILE A 194 -6.32 -26.92 41.48
N GLN A 195 -6.80 -26.47 42.64
CA GLN A 195 -6.37 -27.01 43.92
C GLN A 195 -6.76 -28.49 44.05
N THR A 196 -7.93 -28.88 43.55
CA THR A 196 -8.43 -30.26 43.60
C THR A 196 -7.83 -31.16 42.52
N THR A 197 -7.60 -30.66 41.29
CA THR A 197 -7.01 -31.51 40.23
C THR A 197 -5.50 -31.67 40.31
N GLY A 198 -4.71 -30.75 40.88
CA GLY A 198 -3.26 -30.91 41.09
C GLY A 198 -2.40 -31.21 39.84
N TYR A 199 -3.00 -31.40 38.67
CA TYR A 199 -2.37 -31.88 37.44
C TYR A 199 -1.49 -30.81 36.77
N PHE A 200 -1.77 -29.53 37.01
CA PHE A 200 -1.01 -28.44 36.38
C PHE A 200 0.44 -28.34 36.88
N LEU A 201 0.71 -28.73 38.13
CA LEU A 201 2.07 -28.72 38.69
C LEU A 201 2.90 -29.97 38.35
N LYS A 202 2.27 -31.03 37.82
CA LYS A 202 2.97 -32.29 37.45
C LYS A 202 3.45 -32.34 36.00
N ILE A 203 2.95 -31.46 35.13
CA ILE A 203 3.28 -31.45 33.68
C ILE A 203 4.47 -30.51 33.37
N ILE A 204 4.85 -29.63 34.30
CA ILE A 204 5.94 -28.64 34.12
C ILE A 204 7.22 -29.02 34.92
N LYS A 205 7.22 -30.18 35.61
CA LYS A 205 8.44 -30.81 36.13
C LYS A 205 8.86 -31.94 35.20
#